data_AF-A0A9D1DY01-F1
#
_entry.id   AF-A0A9D1DY01-F1
#
_cell.length_a   1.000
_cell.length_b   1.000
_cell.length_c   1.000
_cell.angle_alpha   90.00
_cell.angle_beta   90.00
_cell.angle_gamma   90.00
#
_symmetry.space_group_name_H-M   'P 1'
#
loop_
_entity.id
_entity.type
_entity.pdbx_description
1 polymer ?
#
loop_
_entity_poly.entity_id
_entity_poly.type
_entity_poly.pdbx_seq_one_letter_code
_entity_poly.pdbx_strand_id
1 'polypeptide(L)'
;MDLTEGEVRFLRAYRRTLDEAAAFRESGLKGREGWSDGANGRAVLRRLKSKRAALEEREAELDRPTLERVKAEIAHIAFDDIGRYLSFGEGEKGFEVRPADSGLLDTRSIAEVSVGSGGKVSMKLYSKERALFKLYEMLSGEGDEEEGSLLEALREIGDK
;
A
#
# COMPACT_ATOMS: atom_id res chain seq x y z
N MET A 1 -28.16 8.79 -7.38
CA MET A 1 -28.06 8.84 -8.86
C MET A 1 -26.60 8.65 -9.22
N ASP A 2 -26.26 7.49 -9.75
CA ASP A 2 -24.87 7.04 -9.87
C ASP A 2 -24.08 7.85 -10.91
N LEU A 3 -22.75 7.76 -10.81
CA LEU A 3 -21.80 8.31 -11.77
C LEU A 3 -21.65 7.34 -12.94
N THR A 4 -21.61 7.88 -14.15
CA THR A 4 -21.22 7.09 -15.33
C THR A 4 -19.72 6.80 -15.32
N GLU A 5 -19.29 5.77 -16.04
CA GLU A 5 -17.88 5.38 -16.11
C GLU A 5 -16.98 6.51 -16.63
N GLY A 6 -17.45 7.28 -17.61
CA GLY A 6 -16.73 8.46 -18.12
C GLY A 6 -16.61 9.58 -17.06
N GLU A 7 -17.63 9.80 -16.24
CA GLU A 7 -17.56 10.78 -15.14
C GLU A 7 -16.60 10.34 -14.03
N VAL A 8 -16.53 9.03 -13.73
CA VAL A 8 -15.54 8.48 -12.79
C VAL A 8 -14.12 8.68 -13.35
N ARG A 9 -13.89 8.34 -14.62
CA ARG A 9 -12.59 8.56 -15.27
C ARG A 9 -12.18 10.04 -15.25
N PHE A 10 -13.13 10.94 -15.55
CA PHE A 10 -12.91 12.39 -15.47
C PHE A 10 -12.44 12.82 -14.09
N LEU A 11 -13.17 12.45 -13.02
CA LEU A 11 -12.85 12.87 -11.66
C LEU A 11 -11.50 12.31 -11.17
N ARG A 12 -11.17 11.06 -11.53
CA ARG A 12 -9.85 10.45 -11.22
C ARG A 12 -8.70 11.15 -11.94
N ALA A 13 -8.86 11.39 -13.24
CA ALA A 13 -7.87 12.09 -14.05
C ALA A 13 -7.65 13.53 -13.55
N TYR A 14 -8.73 14.22 -13.17
CA TYR A 14 -8.67 15.57 -12.59
C TYR A 14 -7.97 15.57 -11.23
N ARG A 15 -8.21 14.59 -10.36
CA ARG A 15 -7.49 14.48 -9.07
C ARG A 15 -5.97 14.34 -9.27
N ARG A 16 -5.56 13.57 -10.28
CA ARG A 16 -4.14 13.34 -10.58
C ARG A 16 -3.45 14.57 -11.16
N THR A 17 -4.14 15.31 -12.03
CA THR A 17 -3.52 16.36 -12.88
C THR A 17 -3.87 17.79 -12.47
N LEU A 18 -5.00 17.97 -11.76
CA LEU A 18 -5.63 19.26 -11.45
C LEU A 18 -5.91 20.12 -12.70
N ASP A 19 -6.04 19.48 -13.87
CA ASP A 19 -6.28 20.12 -15.17
C ASP A 19 -7.59 19.60 -15.77
N GLU A 20 -8.58 20.48 -15.96
CA GLU A 20 -9.89 20.06 -16.48
C GLU A 20 -9.84 19.64 -17.95
N ALA A 21 -8.96 20.22 -18.76
CA ALA A 21 -8.84 19.89 -20.18
C ALA A 21 -8.18 18.52 -20.36
N ALA A 22 -7.12 18.24 -19.59
CA ALA A 22 -6.47 16.93 -19.59
C ALA A 22 -7.43 15.83 -19.10
N ALA A 23 -8.13 16.08 -17.99
CA ALA A 23 -9.12 15.15 -17.46
C ALA A 23 -10.28 14.89 -18.43
N PHE A 24 -10.73 15.93 -19.15
CA PHE A 24 -11.79 15.80 -20.15
C PHE A 24 -11.39 14.88 -21.29
N ARG A 25 -10.18 15.05 -21.85
CA ARG A 25 -9.65 14.17 -22.91
C ARG A 25 -9.56 12.72 -22.47
N GLU A 26 -9.06 12.47 -21.25
CA GLU A 26 -8.88 11.13 -20.71
C GLU A 26 -10.21 10.44 -20.37
N SER A 27 -11.25 11.21 -20.06
CA SER A 27 -12.55 10.67 -19.65
C SER A 27 -13.32 9.94 -20.76
N GLY A 28 -13.08 10.31 -22.01
CA GLY A 28 -13.87 9.86 -23.17
C GLY A 28 -15.29 10.43 -23.21
N LEU A 29 -15.59 11.46 -22.42
CA LEU A 29 -16.89 12.13 -22.44
C LEU A 29 -17.09 12.95 -23.72
N LYS A 30 -18.31 12.97 -24.25
CA LYS A 30 -18.66 13.82 -25.40
C LYS A 30 -18.82 15.27 -24.96
N GLY A 31 -18.10 16.17 -25.64
CA GLY A 31 -18.16 17.61 -25.41
C GLY A 31 -19.32 18.26 -26.15
N ARG A 32 -19.59 19.52 -25.83
CA ARG A 32 -20.43 20.38 -26.65
C ARG A 32 -19.65 20.84 -27.87
N GLU A 33 -20.33 20.87 -29.01
CA GLU A 33 -19.75 21.33 -30.26
C GLU A 33 -19.35 22.81 -30.16
N GLY A 34 -18.19 23.16 -30.71
CA GLY A 34 -17.62 24.52 -30.64
C GLY A 34 -17.02 24.91 -29.27
N TRP A 35 -17.07 24.05 -28.26
CA TRP A 35 -16.44 24.29 -26.96
C TRP A 35 -15.04 23.67 -26.92
N SER A 36 -14.07 24.37 -26.32
CA SER A 36 -12.75 23.80 -26.03
C SER A 36 -12.83 22.74 -24.93
N ASP A 37 -11.86 21.82 -24.88
CA ASP A 37 -11.75 20.79 -23.84
C ASP A 37 -11.80 21.39 -22.43
N GLY A 38 -11.12 22.51 -22.19
CA GLY A 38 -11.14 23.18 -20.88
C GLY A 38 -12.52 23.75 -20.53
N ALA A 39 -13.26 24.28 -21.51
CA ALA A 39 -14.63 24.75 -21.29
C ALA A 39 -15.58 23.57 -21.00
N ASN A 40 -15.44 22.46 -21.74
CA ASN A 40 -16.18 21.23 -21.50
C ASN A 40 -15.85 20.62 -20.13
N GLY A 41 -14.56 20.51 -19.79
CA GLY A 41 -14.08 20.00 -18.51
C GLY A 41 -14.58 20.80 -17.31
N ARG A 42 -14.54 22.14 -17.37
CA ARG A 42 -15.12 23.00 -16.31
C ARG A 42 -16.63 22.79 -16.16
N ALA A 43 -17.35 22.61 -17.26
CA ALA A 43 -18.79 22.34 -17.22
C ALA A 43 -19.10 20.98 -16.58
N VAL A 44 -18.33 19.94 -16.91
CA VAL A 44 -18.41 18.61 -16.29
C VAL A 44 -18.10 18.72 -14.79
N LEU A 45 -17.01 19.38 -14.40
CA LEU A 45 -16.63 19.55 -13.00
C LEU A 45 -17.71 20.28 -12.19
N ARG A 46 -18.29 21.35 -12.75
CA ARG A 46 -19.40 22.08 -12.10
C ARG A 46 -20.63 21.21 -11.91
N ARG A 47 -20.98 20.39 -12.91
CA ARG A 47 -22.11 19.44 -12.82
C ARG A 47 -21.85 18.35 -11.77
N LEU A 48 -20.61 17.88 -11.69
CA LEU A 48 -20.20 16.80 -10.79
C LEU A 48 -19.84 17.27 -9.39
N LYS A 49 -19.86 18.57 -9.09
CA LYS A 49 -19.42 19.12 -7.80
C LYS A 49 -20.05 18.43 -6.59
N SER A 50 -21.36 18.15 -6.63
CA SER A 50 -22.07 17.44 -5.56
C SER A 50 -21.83 15.93 -5.55
N LYS A 51 -21.52 15.34 -6.71
CA LYS A 51 -21.21 13.89 -6.84
C LYS A 51 -19.74 13.58 -6.55
N ARG A 52 -18.86 14.58 -6.60
CA ARG A 52 -17.44 14.45 -6.28
C ARG A 52 -17.24 13.97 -4.85
N ALA A 53 -17.94 14.59 -3.89
CA ALA A 53 -17.88 14.19 -2.49
C ALA A 53 -18.31 12.73 -2.30
N ALA A 54 -19.38 12.29 -2.99
CA ALA A 54 -19.82 10.89 -2.95
C ALA A 54 -18.82 9.92 -3.59
N LEU A 55 -18.09 10.32 -4.64
CA LEU A 55 -16.99 9.52 -5.19
C LEU A 55 -15.81 9.46 -4.23
N GLU A 56 -15.44 10.59 -3.62
CA GLU A 56 -14.36 10.65 -2.62
C GLU A 56 -14.68 9.79 -1.41
N GLU A 57 -15.92 9.82 -0.91
CA GLU A 57 -16.41 8.97 0.17
C GLU A 57 -16.37 7.48 -0.23
N ARG A 58 -16.89 7.13 -1.40
CA ARG A 58 -16.85 5.75 -1.91
C ARG A 58 -15.43 5.24 -2.12
N GLU A 59 -14.53 6.07 -2.64
CA GLU A 59 -13.12 5.69 -2.79
C GLU A 59 -12.41 5.60 -1.44
N ALA A 60 -12.74 6.46 -0.48
CA ALA A 60 -12.23 6.37 0.89
C ALA A 60 -12.74 5.13 1.63
N GLU A 61 -13.98 4.70 1.37
CA GLU A 61 -14.50 3.42 1.88
C GLU A 61 -13.76 2.22 1.28
N LEU A 62 -13.44 2.26 -0.01
CA LEU A 62 -12.68 1.20 -0.68
C LEU A 62 -11.21 1.16 -0.25
N ASP A 63 -10.61 2.32 0.02
CA ASP A 63 -9.22 2.41 0.49
C ASP A 63 -9.10 2.27 2.01
N ARG A 64 -10.24 2.22 2.72
CA ARG A 64 -10.26 1.98 4.16
C ARG A 64 -9.61 0.63 4.44
N PRO A 65 -8.59 0.57 5.31
CA PRO A 65 -7.98 -0.69 5.67
C PRO A 65 -9.02 -1.58 6.36
N THR A 66 -9.37 -2.68 5.70
CA THR A 66 -10.21 -3.72 6.29
C THR A 66 -9.38 -4.55 7.27
N LEU A 67 -10.03 -5.18 8.25
CA LEU A 67 -9.33 -6.07 9.18
C LEU A 67 -8.55 -7.16 8.43
N GLU A 68 -9.15 -7.75 7.40
CA GLU A 68 -8.51 -8.76 6.55
C GLU A 68 -7.27 -8.22 5.82
N ARG A 69 -7.33 -6.99 5.29
CA ARG A 69 -6.16 -6.34 4.67
C ARG A 69 -5.05 -6.13 5.71
N VAL A 70 -5.41 -5.69 6.91
CA VAL A 70 -4.44 -5.50 8.01
C VAL A 70 -3.81 -6.83 8.43
N LYS A 71 -4.62 -7.89 8.62
CA LYS A 71 -4.13 -9.24 8.94
C LYS A 71 -3.17 -9.74 7.86
N ALA A 72 -3.52 -9.58 6.58
CA ALA A 72 -2.67 -9.99 5.46
C ALA A 72 -1.32 -9.26 5.44
N GLU A 73 -1.30 -7.95 5.69
CA GLU A 73 -0.06 -7.17 5.75
C GLU A 73 0.81 -7.54 6.96
N ILE A 74 0.21 -7.78 8.13
CA ILE A 74 0.95 -8.24 9.33
C ILE A 74 1.49 -9.65 9.12
N ALA A 75 0.69 -10.56 8.56
CA ALA A 75 1.14 -11.91 8.21
C ALA A 75 2.31 -11.88 7.21
N HIS A 76 2.27 -10.95 6.25
CA HIS A 76 3.38 -10.77 5.32
C HIS A 76 4.69 -10.48 6.04
N ILE A 77 4.68 -9.56 7.02
CA ILE A 77 5.86 -9.22 7.83
C ILE A 77 6.27 -10.41 8.71
N ALA A 78 5.30 -11.04 9.38
CA ALA A 78 5.52 -12.15 10.31
C ALA A 78 6.21 -13.35 9.65
N PHE A 79 5.82 -13.67 8.42
CA PHE A 79 6.33 -14.80 7.64
C PHE A 79 7.29 -14.37 6.52
N ASP A 80 7.86 -13.18 6.62
CA ASP A 80 8.82 -12.71 5.63
C ASP A 80 10.10 -13.55 5.68
N ASP A 81 10.91 -13.55 4.62
CA ASP A 81 12.15 -14.34 4.56
C ASP A 81 13.35 -13.45 4.19
N ILE A 82 14.48 -13.62 4.89
CA ILE A 82 15.67 -12.80 4.65
C ILE A 82 16.28 -13.03 3.26
N GLY A 83 16.06 -14.23 2.70
CA GLY A 83 16.43 -14.62 1.34
C GLY A 83 15.77 -13.78 0.24
N ARG A 84 14.68 -13.05 0.56
CA ARG A 84 14.06 -12.08 -0.36
C ARG A 84 14.88 -10.80 -0.51
N TYR A 85 15.73 -10.49 0.48
CA TYR A 85 16.54 -9.27 0.50
C TYR A 85 18.01 -9.54 0.18
N LEU A 86 18.51 -10.70 0.61
CA LEU A 86 19.91 -11.07 0.54
C LEU A 86 20.05 -12.47 -0.03
N SER A 87 21.03 -12.65 -0.90
CA SER A 87 21.49 -13.96 -1.35
C SER A 87 22.84 -14.27 -0.70
N PHE A 88 23.01 -15.53 -0.33
CA PHE A 88 24.20 -16.04 0.33
C PHE A 88 24.86 -17.07 -0.58
N GLY A 89 26.19 -17.03 -0.71
CA GLY A 89 26.89 -18.01 -1.52
C GLY A 89 28.40 -17.90 -1.43
N GLU A 90 29.09 -18.86 -2.04
CA GLU A 90 30.53 -18.77 -2.24
C GLU A 90 30.85 -17.75 -3.34
N GLY A 91 31.88 -16.95 -3.08
CA GLY A 91 32.48 -16.03 -4.02
C GLY A 91 34.00 -16.17 -4.00
N GLU A 92 34.68 -15.34 -4.77
CA GLU A 92 36.13 -15.45 -5.00
C GLU A 92 36.97 -15.29 -3.72
N LYS A 93 36.41 -14.61 -2.71
CA LYS A 93 37.07 -14.35 -1.42
C LYS A 93 36.48 -15.14 -0.26
N GLY A 94 35.67 -16.17 -0.55
CA GLY A 94 34.95 -16.96 0.44
C GLY A 94 33.45 -16.65 0.46
N PHE A 95 32.82 -16.71 1.63
CA PHE A 95 31.38 -16.51 1.76
C PHE A 95 31.00 -15.04 1.51
N GLU A 96 30.09 -14.81 0.56
CA GLU A 96 29.61 -13.50 0.15
C GLU A 96 28.11 -13.36 0.40
N VAL A 97 27.70 -12.14 0.74
CA VAL A 97 26.30 -11.72 0.87
C VAL A 97 26.03 -10.67 -0.20
N ARG A 98 25.03 -10.90 -1.05
CA ARG A 98 24.67 -9.98 -2.15
C ARG A 98 23.23 -9.51 -1.99
N PRO A 99 22.96 -8.19 -2.08
CA PRO A 99 21.60 -7.70 -2.04
C PRO A 99 20.82 -8.19 -3.26
N ALA A 100 19.52 -8.43 -3.08
CA ALA A 100 18.60 -8.68 -4.17
C ALA A 100 18.45 -7.44 -5.06
N ASP A 101 18.03 -7.66 -6.31
CA ASP A 101 17.74 -6.58 -7.25
C ASP A 101 16.61 -5.69 -6.68
N SER A 102 16.79 -4.38 -6.75
CA SER A 102 15.83 -3.41 -6.21
C SER A 102 14.45 -3.50 -6.86
N GLY A 103 14.35 -3.96 -8.11
CA GLY A 103 13.07 -4.19 -8.79
C GLY A 103 12.30 -5.40 -8.26
N LEU A 104 12.97 -6.27 -7.50
CA LEU A 104 12.39 -7.49 -6.91
C LEU A 104 12.21 -7.37 -5.39
N LEU A 105 12.67 -6.28 -4.79
CA LEU A 105 12.55 -6.06 -3.35
C LEU A 105 11.11 -5.75 -2.97
N ASP A 106 10.57 -6.59 -2.10
CA ASP A 106 9.33 -6.27 -1.40
C ASP A 106 9.63 -5.31 -0.24
N THR A 107 9.12 -4.09 -0.33
CA THR A 107 9.43 -3.05 0.66
C THR A 107 8.51 -3.09 1.88
N ARG A 108 7.49 -3.96 1.92
CA ARG A 108 6.46 -3.95 2.97
C ARG A 108 7.00 -4.26 4.36
N SER A 109 8.06 -5.04 4.46
CA SER A 109 8.68 -5.35 5.76
C SER A 109 9.82 -4.42 6.13
N ILE A 110 10.11 -3.40 5.32
CA ILE A 110 11.15 -2.41 5.59
C ILE A 110 10.57 -1.31 6.47
N ALA A 111 11.11 -1.17 7.68
CA ALA A 111 10.75 -0.11 8.62
C ALA A 111 11.52 1.19 8.34
N GLU A 112 12.76 1.10 7.89
CA GLU A 112 13.62 2.26 7.66
C GLU A 112 14.72 1.95 6.63
N VAL A 113 15.05 2.94 5.81
CA VAL A 113 16.23 2.93 4.94
C VAL A 113 17.08 4.15 5.27
N SER A 114 18.36 3.95 5.54
CA SER A 114 19.32 5.04 5.77
C SER A 114 20.54 4.91 4.87
N VAL A 115 21.08 6.06 4.45
CA VAL A 115 22.29 6.13 3.62
C VAL A 115 23.39 6.79 4.43
N GLY A 116 24.42 6.00 4.77
CA GLY A 116 25.58 6.44 5.51
C GLY A 116 26.68 7.04 4.62
N SER A 117 27.74 7.52 5.26
CA SER A 117 28.93 8.03 4.58
C SER A 117 29.58 6.95 3.70
N GLY A 118 30.02 7.36 2.50
CA GLY A 118 30.59 6.44 1.50
C GLY A 118 29.56 5.61 0.73
N GLY A 119 28.27 6.01 0.73
CA GLY A 119 27.22 5.36 -0.06
C GLY A 119 26.72 4.04 0.50
N LYS A 120 27.01 3.75 1.78
CA LYS A 120 26.52 2.55 2.45
C LYS A 120 25.02 2.68 2.74
N VAL A 121 24.22 1.74 2.24
CA VAL A 121 22.79 1.67 2.55
C VAL A 121 22.58 0.69 3.70
N SER A 122 21.83 1.11 4.71
CA SER A 122 21.37 0.26 5.81
C SER A 122 19.86 0.17 5.75
N MET A 123 19.33 -1.04 5.96
CA MET A 123 17.90 -1.30 5.99
C MET A 123 17.53 -1.91 7.34
N LYS A 124 16.51 -1.35 7.96
CA LYS A 124 15.89 -1.90 9.16
C LYS A 124 14.57 -2.54 8.79
N LEU A 125 14.40 -3.81 9.15
CA LEU A 125 13.14 -4.52 8.96
C LEU A 125 12.24 -4.38 10.19
N TYR A 126 10.92 -4.50 9.99
CA TYR A 126 9.99 -4.69 11.11
C TYR A 126 10.31 -6.00 11.84
N SER A 127 10.02 -6.04 13.15
CA SER A 127 10.23 -7.24 13.96
C SER A 127 9.20 -8.32 13.59
N LYS A 128 9.69 -9.46 13.11
CA LYS A 128 8.87 -10.65 12.81
C LYS A 128 8.13 -11.17 14.03
N GLU A 129 8.81 -11.21 15.17
CA GLU A 129 8.22 -11.64 16.44
C GLU A 129 7.04 -10.75 16.81
N ARG A 130 7.23 -9.42 16.80
CA ARG A 130 6.13 -8.48 17.08
C ARG A 130 4.98 -8.60 16.10
N ALA A 131 5.27 -8.87 14.83
CA ALA A 131 4.24 -9.12 13.82
C ALA A 131 3.49 -10.44 14.10
N LEU A 132 4.18 -11.52 14.47
CA LEU A 132 3.59 -12.80 14.87
C LEU A 132 2.68 -12.65 16.09
N PHE A 133 3.14 -11.95 17.13
CA PHE A 133 2.30 -11.64 18.29
C PHE A 133 1.06 -10.87 17.90
N LYS A 134 1.21 -9.83 17.07
CA LYS A 134 0.08 -9.00 16.69
C LYS A 134 -0.92 -9.77 15.83
N LEU A 135 -0.42 -10.63 14.94
CA LEU A 135 -1.25 -11.53 14.16
C LEU A 135 -1.99 -12.52 15.06
N TYR A 136 -1.29 -13.11 16.03
CA TYR A 136 -1.89 -14.01 17.02
C TYR A 136 -3.00 -13.29 17.81
N GLU A 137 -2.76 -12.09 18.37
CA GLU A 137 -3.80 -11.30 19.06
C GLU A 137 -5.05 -11.08 18.19
N MET A 138 -4.84 -10.82 16.89
CA MET A 138 -5.94 -10.61 15.94
C MET A 138 -6.71 -11.88 15.58
N LEU A 139 -6.09 -13.06 15.69
CA LEU A 139 -6.72 -14.36 15.42
C LEU A 139 -7.36 -14.95 16.68
N SER A 140 -6.73 -14.77 17.83
CA SER A 140 -7.20 -15.22 19.16
C SER A 140 -8.41 -14.43 19.65
N GLY A 141 -8.49 -13.13 19.33
CA GLY A 141 -9.71 -12.35 19.55
C GLY A 141 -10.96 -12.88 18.81
N GLU A 142 -10.85 -13.94 18.00
CA GLU A 142 -11.94 -14.59 17.28
C GLU A 142 -12.35 -15.97 17.85
N GLY A 143 -11.73 -16.47 18.94
CA GLY A 143 -12.16 -17.72 19.60
C GLY A 143 -11.42 -18.09 20.91
N ASP A 144 -12.20 -18.25 21.99
CA ASP A 144 -11.75 -18.58 23.36
C ASP A 144 -11.06 -19.95 23.52
N GLU A 145 -10.16 -20.01 24.54
CA GLU A 145 -9.84 -21.12 25.48
C GLU A 145 -8.57 -22.00 25.35
N GLU A 146 -7.74 -21.95 24.30
CA GLU A 146 -6.39 -22.62 24.30
C GLU A 146 -5.21 -21.62 24.38
N GLU A 147 -5.47 -20.41 24.90
CA GLU A 147 -4.70 -19.21 24.57
C GLU A 147 -3.52 -18.85 25.49
N GLY A 148 -3.45 -19.42 26.69
CA GLY A 148 -2.46 -19.00 27.70
C GLY A 148 -1.03 -19.45 27.39
N SER A 149 -0.86 -20.69 26.91
CA SER A 149 0.46 -21.33 26.82
C SER A 149 1.33 -20.79 25.69
N LEU A 150 0.75 -20.40 24.55
CA LEU A 150 1.50 -19.91 23.40
C LEU A 150 1.90 -18.42 23.56
N LEU A 151 1.02 -17.61 24.17
CA LEU A 151 1.30 -16.20 24.48
C LEU A 151 2.42 -16.04 25.50
N GLU A 152 2.44 -16.88 26.54
CA GLU A 152 3.53 -16.88 27.53
C GLU A 152 4.85 -17.30 26.88
N ALA A 153 4.86 -18.38 26.09
CA ALA A 153 6.06 -18.86 25.41
C ALA A 153 6.65 -17.81 24.44
N LEU A 154 5.81 -17.07 23.74
CA LEU A 154 6.29 -16.02 22.85
C LEU A 154 6.78 -14.80 23.66
N ARG A 155 6.08 -14.36 24.72
CA ARG A 155 6.48 -13.18 25.54
C ARG A 155 7.86 -13.33 26.16
N GLU A 156 8.21 -14.52 26.61
CA GLU A 156 9.55 -14.82 27.15
C GLU A 156 10.67 -14.71 26.11
N ILE A 157 10.36 -14.78 24.82
CA ILE A 157 11.32 -14.60 23.72
C ILE A 157 11.51 -13.11 23.40
N GLY A 158 10.45 -12.30 23.44
CA GLY A 158 10.49 -10.88 23.06
C GLY A 158 11.10 -9.92 24.09
N ASP A 159 11.24 -10.34 25.35
CA ASP A 159 11.85 -9.55 26.46
C ASP A 159 13.36 -9.81 26.64
N LYS A 160 13.99 -10.59 25.76
CA LYS A 160 15.45 -10.82 25.70
C LYS A 160 16.12 -9.98 24.62
#